data_AF-A0A832TXW7-F1
#
_entry.id   AF-A0A832TXW7-F1
#
_cell.length_a   1.000
_cell.length_b   1.000
_cell.length_c   1.000
_cell.angle_alpha   90.00
_cell.angle_beta   90.00
_cell.angle_gamma   90.00
#
_symmetry.space_group_name_H-M   'P 1'
#
loop_
_entity.id
_entity.type
_entity.pdbx_description
1 polymer ?
#
loop_
_entity_poly.entity_id
_entity_poly.type
_entity_poly.pdbx_seq_one_letter_code
_entity_poly.pdbx_strand_id
1 'polypeptide(L)'
;SDVHVPGTYPYGGVTKLWTVDFIAVSNECSQCGTCAEVCPVGAVDAENSRLIDIEKCITCCACIKNCPQSARSMKPGLVKDASVRLHTLYSQRKEPECFI
;
A
#
# COMPACT_ATOMS: atom_id res chain seq x y z
N SER A 1 37.73 -1.88 -0.60
CA SER A 1 37.34 -0.95 -1.67
C SER A 1 36.20 -0.12 -1.15
N ASP A 2 36.38 1.18 -0.98
CA ASP A 2 35.33 2.06 -0.43
C ASP A 2 34.37 2.45 -1.56
N VAL A 3 33.28 1.71 -1.70
CA VAL A 3 32.22 1.97 -2.68
C VAL A 3 31.34 3.11 -2.18
N HIS A 4 31.29 4.23 -2.92
CA HIS A 4 30.44 5.37 -2.60
C HIS A 4 29.08 5.23 -3.26
N VAL A 5 28.04 4.92 -2.47
CA VAL A 5 26.65 4.83 -2.94
C VAL A 5 25.90 6.11 -2.56
N PRO A 6 25.23 6.80 -3.50
CA PRO A 6 24.48 8.02 -3.20
C PRO A 6 23.29 7.74 -2.28
N GLY A 7 23.02 8.69 -1.37
CA GLY A 7 21.95 8.61 -0.39
C GLY A 7 22.45 8.79 1.04
N THR A 8 21.54 8.71 2.01
CA THR A 8 21.90 8.76 3.43
C THR A 8 22.21 7.36 3.93
N TYR A 9 23.46 7.09 4.27
CA TYR A 9 23.88 5.86 4.94
C TYR A 9 24.18 6.13 6.43
N PRO A 10 23.74 5.28 7.36
CA PRO A 10 22.88 4.11 7.15
C PRO A 10 21.48 4.51 6.66
N TYR A 11 20.85 3.67 5.84
CA TYR A 11 19.48 3.91 5.37
C TYR A 11 18.56 4.15 6.59
N GLY A 12 17.69 5.15 6.46
CA GLY A 12 16.87 5.65 7.57
C GLY A 12 16.08 4.55 8.29
N GLY A 13 15.97 4.69 9.63
CA GLY A 13 15.39 3.69 10.52
C GLY A 13 13.92 3.33 10.25
N VAL A 14 13.40 2.39 11.04
CA VAL A 14 12.03 1.87 10.94
C VAL A 14 10.98 2.99 10.98
N THR A 15 10.19 3.10 9.92
CA THR A 15 9.05 4.04 9.88
C THR A 15 8.01 3.60 10.91
N LYS A 16 7.34 4.54 11.58
CA LYS A 16 6.25 4.22 12.53
C LYS A 16 4.91 3.92 11.85
N LEU A 17 4.90 3.80 10.52
CA LEU A 17 3.70 3.67 9.68
C LEU A 17 3.28 2.22 9.44
N TRP A 18 3.64 1.29 10.32
CA TRP A 18 3.33 -0.14 10.12
C TRP A 18 1.83 -0.45 10.24
N THR A 19 1.13 0.24 11.13
CA THR A 19 -0.31 0.07 11.36
C THR A 19 -1.03 1.33 10.90
N VAL A 20 -1.55 1.32 9.67
CA VAL A 20 -2.24 2.47 9.08
C VAL A 20 -3.64 2.11 8.60
N ASP A 21 -4.64 2.82 9.12
CA ASP A 21 -6.01 2.75 8.59
C ASP A 21 -6.18 3.69 7.40
N PHE A 22 -5.79 3.23 6.20
CA PHE A 22 -5.81 4.05 4.98
C PHE A 22 -6.86 3.61 3.95
N ILE A 23 -7.64 2.56 4.21
CA ILE A 23 -8.58 2.00 3.23
C ILE A 23 -9.99 2.50 3.55
N ALA A 24 -10.62 3.18 2.60
CA ALA A 24 -12.04 3.51 2.63
C ALA A 24 -12.83 2.41 1.91
N VAL A 25 -14.00 2.06 2.46
CA VAL A 25 -14.96 1.15 1.83
C VAL A 25 -16.28 1.88 1.66
N SER A 26 -16.68 2.11 0.40
CA SER A 26 -17.87 2.88 0.05
C SER A 26 -19.14 2.01 0.00
N ASN A 27 -20.29 2.60 -0.28
CA ASN A 27 -21.58 1.90 -0.25
C ASN A 27 -21.80 0.97 -1.45
N GLU A 28 -20.97 1.09 -2.48
CA GLU A 28 -20.94 0.24 -3.67
C GLU A 28 -20.39 -1.17 -3.39
N CYS A 29 -19.87 -1.42 -2.18
CA CYS A 29 -19.41 -2.75 -1.79
C CYS A 29 -20.60 -3.73 -1.68
N SER A 30 -20.65 -4.68 -2.60
CA SER A 30 -21.66 -5.73 -2.68
C SER A 30 -21.36 -6.97 -1.83
N GLN A 31 -20.33 -6.93 -0.98
CA GLN A 31 -19.86 -8.09 -0.20
C GLN A 31 -19.46 -9.31 -1.05
N CYS A 32 -18.94 -9.09 -2.26
CA CYS A 32 -18.55 -10.16 -3.17
C CYS A 32 -17.36 -11.04 -2.73
N GLY A 33 -16.67 -10.73 -1.63
CA GLY A 33 -15.58 -11.57 -1.10
C GLY A 33 -14.22 -11.46 -1.82
N THR A 34 -14.14 -10.94 -3.05
CA THR A 34 -12.88 -10.86 -3.83
C THR A 34 -11.72 -10.22 -3.05
N CYS A 35 -11.99 -9.19 -2.25
CA CYS A 35 -10.96 -8.54 -1.44
C CYS A 35 -10.37 -9.42 -0.34
N ALA A 36 -11.14 -10.36 0.20
CA ALA A 36 -10.68 -11.36 1.17
C ALA A 36 -9.85 -12.44 0.47
N GLU A 37 -10.31 -12.94 -0.68
CA GLU A 37 -9.62 -13.96 -1.46
C GLU A 37 -8.22 -13.52 -1.93
N VAL A 38 -8.08 -12.29 -2.41
CA VAL A 38 -6.78 -11.77 -2.88
C VAL A 38 -5.87 -11.29 -1.76
N CYS A 39 -6.31 -11.29 -0.51
CA CYS A 39 -5.51 -10.81 0.61
C CYS A 39 -4.48 -11.88 1.02
N PRO A 40 -3.17 -11.67 0.80
CA PRO A 40 -2.17 -12.71 1.06
C PRO A 40 -1.98 -13.01 2.56
N VAL A 41 -2.47 -12.13 3.43
CA VAL A 41 -2.32 -12.20 4.89
C VAL A 41 -3.66 -12.36 5.62
N GLY A 42 -4.77 -12.53 4.87
CA GLY A 42 -6.10 -12.71 5.46
C GLY A 42 -6.55 -11.55 6.35
N ALA A 43 -6.18 -10.32 6.01
CA ALA A 43 -6.53 -9.13 6.78
C ALA A 43 -7.97 -8.64 6.55
N VAL A 44 -8.64 -9.08 5.49
CA VAL A 44 -10.04 -8.72 5.22
C VAL A 44 -10.94 -9.86 5.69
N ASP A 45 -11.99 -9.53 6.43
CA ASP A 45 -12.96 -10.51 6.90
C ASP A 45 -13.75 -11.12 5.72
N ALA A 46 -13.86 -12.46 5.72
CA ALA A 46 -14.50 -13.20 4.63
C ALA A 46 -16.03 -13.10 4.65
N GLU A 47 -16.63 -13.00 5.84
CA GLU A 47 -18.08 -12.90 6.03
C GLU A 47 -18.57 -11.46 5.92
N ASN A 48 -17.73 -10.50 6.32
CA ASN A 48 -17.98 -9.08 6.21
C ASN A 48 -16.80 -8.38 5.53
N SER A 49 -16.86 -8.36 4.19
CA SER A 49 -15.88 -7.71 3.32
C SER A 49 -15.69 -6.21 3.55
N ARG A 50 -16.34 -5.56 4.53
CA ARG A 50 -16.05 -4.18 4.93
C ARG A 50 -15.04 -4.09 6.07
N LEU A 51 -14.88 -5.14 6.86
CA LEU A 51 -13.97 -5.18 8.00
C LEU A 51 -12.55 -5.53 7.55
N ILE A 52 -11.58 -4.84 8.15
CA ILE A 52 -10.16 -5.02 7.87
C ILE A 52 -9.42 -5.04 9.21
N ASP A 53 -8.65 -6.09 9.45
CA ASP A 53 -7.67 -6.18 10.52
C ASP A 53 -6.44 -5.36 10.13
N ILE A 54 -6.33 -4.16 10.72
CA ILE A 54 -5.29 -3.20 10.38
C ILE A 54 -3.90 -3.69 10.84
N GLU A 55 -3.83 -4.46 11.93
CA GLU A 55 -2.57 -4.99 12.44
C GLU A 55 -2.00 -6.09 11.53
N LYS A 56 -2.87 -6.86 10.86
CA LYS A 56 -2.44 -7.82 9.83
C LYS A 56 -2.16 -7.18 8.48
N CYS A 57 -2.71 -6.01 8.19
CA CYS A 57 -2.65 -5.41 6.87
C CYS A 57 -1.24 -4.94 6.52
N ILE A 58 -0.59 -5.62 5.58
CA ILE A 58 0.75 -5.26 5.08
C ILE A 58 0.76 -4.13 4.03
N THR A 59 -0.35 -3.41 3.86
CA THR A 59 -0.48 -2.27 2.93
C THR A 59 -0.25 -2.56 1.43
N CYS A 60 -0.35 -3.82 0.99
CA CYS A 60 -0.08 -4.22 -0.40
C CYS A 60 -1.06 -3.69 -1.46
N CYS A 61 -2.20 -3.12 -1.06
CA CYS A 61 -3.25 -2.57 -1.94
C CYS A 61 -3.92 -3.56 -2.91
N ALA A 62 -3.71 -4.88 -2.78
CA ALA A 62 -4.34 -5.89 -3.63
C ALA A 62 -5.88 -5.82 -3.60
N CYS A 63 -6.46 -5.61 -2.41
CA CYS A 63 -7.91 -5.49 -2.22
C CYS A 63 -8.51 -4.23 -2.88
N ILE A 64 -7.75 -3.14 -2.99
CA ILE A 64 -8.16 -1.93 -3.71
C ILE A 64 -8.14 -2.21 -5.21
N LYS A 65 -7.03 -2.76 -5.73
CA LYS A 65 -6.83 -2.96 -7.17
C LYS A 65 -7.81 -3.97 -7.78
N ASN A 66 -8.16 -5.02 -7.04
CA ASN A 66 -8.99 -6.11 -7.55
C ASN A 66 -10.47 -5.99 -7.19
N CYS A 67 -10.91 -4.90 -6.54
CA CYS A 67 -12.32 -4.73 -6.22
C CYS A 67 -13.13 -4.50 -7.51
N PRO A 68 -14.03 -5.42 -7.90
CA PRO A 68 -14.76 -5.30 -9.17
C PRO A 68 -15.72 -4.11 -9.16
N GLN A 69 -16.20 -3.70 -7.98
CA GLN A 69 -17.10 -2.55 -7.81
C GLN A 69 -16.35 -1.22 -7.63
N SER A 70 -15.02 -1.23 -7.62
CA SER A 70 -14.20 -0.06 -7.22
C SER A 70 -14.61 0.54 -5.88
N ALA A 71 -15.20 -0.26 -4.99
CA ALA A 71 -15.75 0.17 -3.71
C ALA A 71 -14.69 0.39 -2.62
N ARG A 72 -13.42 0.14 -2.93
CA ARG A 72 -12.28 0.30 -2.02
C ARG A 72 -11.32 1.33 -2.59
N SER A 73 -10.93 2.30 -1.76
CA SER A 73 -10.03 3.39 -2.17
C SER A 73 -9.12 3.83 -1.02
N MET A 74 -8.10 4.64 -1.33
CA MET A 74 -7.25 5.24 -0.30
C MET A 74 -7.96 6.45 0.34
N LYS A 75 -8.06 6.47 1.66
CA LYS A 75 -8.46 7.63 2.46
C LYS A 75 -7.47 8.78 2.25
N PRO A 76 -7.90 10.05 2.37
CA PRO A 76 -6.99 11.17 2.52
C PRO A 76 -6.02 10.94 3.69
N GLY A 77 -4.77 11.37 3.55
CA GLY A 77 -3.74 11.23 4.58
C GLY A 77 -2.42 10.70 4.03
N LEU A 78 -1.52 10.30 4.93
CA LEU A 78 -0.10 10.05 4.63
C LEU A 78 0.14 9.08 3.48
N VAL A 79 -0.65 8.01 3.38
CA VAL A 79 -0.51 7.02 2.29
C VAL A 79 -0.93 7.61 0.95
N LYS A 80 -2.04 8.36 0.90
CA LYS A 80 -2.49 9.02 -0.32
C LYS A 80 -1.53 10.12 -0.74
N ASP A 81 -1.02 10.90 0.19
CA ASP A 81 -0.04 11.97 -0.06
C ASP A 81 1.28 11.40 -0.59
N ALA A 82 1.75 10.28 -0.03
CA ALA A 82 2.91 9.56 -0.52
C ALA A 82 2.69 9.04 -1.95
N SER A 83 1.53 8.45 -2.24
CA SER A 83 1.16 8.01 -3.59
C SER A 83 1.18 9.16 -4.60
N VAL A 84 0.57 10.30 -4.25
CA VAL A 84 0.57 11.50 -5.11
C VAL A 84 2.00 12.00 -5.33
N ARG A 85 2.79 12.15 -4.25
CA ARG A 85 4.18 12.61 -4.34
C ARG A 85 5.03 11.71 -5.24
N LEU A 86 4.92 10.39 -5.10
CA LEU A 86 5.66 9.43 -5.92
C LEU A 86 5.27 9.54 -7.40
N HIS A 87 3.97 9.62 -7.68
CA HIS A 87 3.47 9.79 -9.04
C HIS A 87 3.92 11.11 -9.68
N THR A 88 3.88 12.22 -8.92
CA THR A 88 4.24 13.55 -9.44
C THR A 88 5.75 13.71 -9.62
N LEU A 89 6.57 13.30 -8.64
CA LEU A 89 8.01 13.55 -8.65
C LEU A 89 8.82 12.47 -9.37
N TYR A 90 8.32 11.25 -9.45
CA TYR A 90 9.07 10.08 -9.92
C TYR A 90 8.28 9.22 -10.93
N SER A 91 7.53 9.87 -11.82
CA SER A 91 6.79 9.19 -12.90
C SER A 91 7.69 8.53 -13.95
N GLN A 92 8.89 9.06 -14.16
CA GLN A 92 9.82 8.57 -15.16
C GLN A 92 10.68 7.42 -14.59
N ARG A 93 10.85 6.36 -15.39
CA ARG A 93 11.74 5.23 -15.06
C ARG A 93 13.18 5.74 -14.96
N LYS A 94 13.88 5.33 -13.90
CA LYS A 94 15.32 5.53 -13.73
C LYS A 94 16.07 4.25 -14.10
N GLU A 95 17.15 4.38 -14.85
CA GLU A 95 18.01 3.25 -15.19
C GLU A 95 18.91 2.87 -14.01
N PRO A 96 19.24 1.59 -13.80
CA PRO A 96 20.06 1.14 -12.69
C PRO A 96 21.52 1.59 -12.85
N GLU A 97 22.14 2.00 -11.75
CA GLU A 97 23.57 2.34 -11.67
C GLU A 97 24.31 1.27 -10.86
N CYS A 98 25.45 0.79 -11.36
CA CYS A 98 26.29 -0.20 -10.67
C CYS A 98 27.46 0.48 -9.95
N PHE A 99 27.61 0.17 -8.67
CA PHE A 99 28.71 0.67 -7.84
C PHE A 99 29.61 -0.53 -7.48
N ILE A 100 30.74 -0.67 -8.20
CA ILE A 100 31.74 -1.77 -8.05
C ILE A 100 32.97 -1.34 -7.26
#